data_AF-A0AAD5DGR7-F1
#
_entry.id   AF-A0AAD5DGR7-F1
#
_cell.length_a   1.000
_cell.length_b   1.000
_cell.length_c   1.000
_cell.angle_alpha   90.00
_cell.angle_beta   90.00
_cell.angle_gamma   90.00
#
_symmetry.space_group_name_H-M   'P 1'
#
loop_
_entity.id
_entity.type
_entity.pdbx_description
1 polymer ?
#
loop_
_entity_poly.entity_id
_entity_poly.type
_entity_poly.pdbx_seq_one_letter_code
_entity_poly.pdbx_strand_id
1 'polypeptide(L)'
;MGSAIVLSFLLASQDDSLSSRTAARFVKTKQLKLTWAVDRLDVQDFMAANNELVTLNVGGKLFHTTRATLTKHPDSMLAGMFRGDMQATALRDEAGHPFLDCDPTHFLLILAYLRDSRVPPLPQTALELRQLEAEASYYAMAELADAAASAAAPLEAAAAAARQLERRRAEAVQAADAALERAQAEVAAVEALPEMQQLREAQRKRDSLRERSDEDAELIDEWFEAHQAVEYLEVDHNMQLPLLKEKDAARQLRDALLARLCALGADMPAVQAQLRATHPDLANRNLD
;
A
#
# COMPACT_ATOMS: atom_id res chain seq x y z
N MET A 1 -56.32 -12.14 -23.38
CA MET A 1 -55.03 -12.13 -22.66
C MET A 1 -54.60 -13.58 -22.55
N GLY A 2 -53.93 -14.20 -23.53
CA GLY A 2 -52.73 -13.81 -24.27
C GLY A 2 -51.56 -14.55 -23.59
N SER A 3 -51.03 -15.67 -24.08
CA SER A 3 -50.49 -15.85 -25.43
C SER A 3 -50.86 -17.20 -26.07
N ALA A 4 -51.72 -17.12 -27.07
CA ALA A 4 -51.70 -17.98 -28.25
C ALA A 4 -51.11 -17.14 -29.41
N ILE A 5 -50.79 -17.77 -30.55
CA ILE A 5 -50.30 -17.18 -31.82
C ILE A 5 -48.74 -17.10 -31.80
N VAL A 6 -47.95 -17.70 -32.71
CA VAL A 6 -48.12 -18.01 -34.14
C VAL A 6 -47.39 -19.33 -34.46
N LEU A 7 -48.10 -20.28 -35.07
CA LEU A 7 -47.50 -21.33 -35.91
C LEU A 7 -48.13 -21.15 -37.29
N SER A 8 -47.40 -20.58 -38.25
CA SER A 8 -47.77 -20.51 -39.68
C SER A 8 -46.59 -20.02 -40.52
N PHE A 9 -46.55 -20.47 -41.78
CA PHE A 9 -45.57 -20.19 -42.85
C PHE A 9 -44.26 -21.01 -42.72
N LEU A 10 -43.93 -21.96 -43.60
CA LEU A 10 -43.88 -21.85 -45.06
C LEU A 10 -43.99 -23.25 -45.72
N LEU A 11 -45.04 -23.44 -46.52
CA LEU A 11 -45.12 -24.49 -47.54
C LEU A 11 -44.90 -23.80 -48.89
N ALA A 12 -43.79 -24.09 -49.56
CA ALA A 12 -43.61 -23.85 -50.99
C ALA A 12 -42.41 -24.66 -51.50
N SER A 13 -42.66 -25.84 -52.08
CA SER A 13 -42.21 -26.10 -53.45
C SER A 13 -42.92 -27.33 -54.00
N GLN A 14 -43.50 -27.10 -55.18
CA GLN A 14 -44.20 -27.96 -56.13
C GLN A 14 -43.44 -29.28 -56.41
N ASP A 15 -44.14 -30.41 -56.33
CA ASP A 15 -44.73 -31.18 -57.44
C ASP A 15 -43.76 -32.26 -57.91
N ASP A 16 -44.16 -33.53 -57.74
CA ASP A 16 -44.35 -34.39 -58.91
C ASP A 16 -45.15 -35.65 -58.53
N SER A 17 -46.40 -35.63 -58.99
CA SER A 17 -47.10 -36.73 -59.66
C SER A 17 -46.91 -38.16 -59.11
N LEU A 18 -47.97 -38.75 -58.56
CA LEU A 18 -48.81 -39.71 -59.28
C LEU A 18 -49.78 -40.43 -58.32
N SER A 19 -51.06 -40.26 -58.65
CA SER A 19 -52.07 -41.32 -58.73
C SER A 19 -52.56 -42.01 -57.45
N SER A 20 -53.85 -41.73 -57.22
CA SER A 20 -54.87 -42.73 -56.89
C SER A 20 -54.88 -43.32 -55.48
N ARG A 21 -55.78 -42.75 -54.68
CA ARG A 21 -56.85 -43.47 -53.97
C ARG A 21 -56.46 -44.86 -53.46
N THR A 22 -55.88 -44.94 -52.27
CA THR A 22 -56.31 -45.95 -51.29
C THR A 22 -56.09 -45.40 -49.90
N ALA A 23 -57.17 -44.84 -49.36
CA ALA A 23 -57.27 -44.47 -47.98
C ALA A 23 -57.04 -45.70 -47.07
N ALA A 24 -56.42 -45.42 -45.92
CA ALA A 24 -56.79 -45.99 -44.65
C ALA A 24 -56.90 -47.53 -44.58
N ARG A 25 -55.80 -48.17 -44.16
CA ARG A 25 -55.79 -49.30 -43.22
C ARG A 25 -54.34 -49.69 -42.95
N PHE A 26 -54.07 -50.16 -41.74
CA PHE A 26 -52.76 -50.58 -41.21
C PHE A 26 -51.80 -49.49 -40.70
N VAL A 27 -52.16 -48.86 -39.57
CA VAL A 27 -51.28 -48.83 -38.38
C VAL A 27 -52.19 -48.85 -37.14
N LYS A 28 -52.74 -50.02 -36.80
CA LYS A 28 -53.28 -50.30 -35.47
C LYS A 28 -52.25 -51.20 -34.81
N THR A 29 -51.91 -50.91 -33.56
CA THR A 29 -51.00 -51.62 -32.63
C THR A 29 -49.50 -51.29 -32.68
N LYS A 30 -49.11 -50.18 -32.03
CA LYS A 30 -47.91 -50.07 -31.15
C LYS A 30 -47.78 -48.68 -30.53
N GLN A 31 -48.88 -48.08 -30.11
CA GLN A 31 -48.86 -46.96 -29.16
C GLN A 31 -49.59 -47.43 -27.89
N LEU A 32 -49.11 -46.98 -26.73
CA LEU A 32 -49.56 -47.33 -25.36
C LEU A 32 -48.82 -48.50 -24.69
N LYS A 33 -47.52 -48.32 -24.47
CA LYS A 33 -46.81 -48.88 -23.30
C LYS A 33 -45.49 -48.13 -23.04
N LEU A 34 -45.54 -46.80 -22.99
CA LEU A 34 -44.36 -45.98 -22.63
C LEU A 34 -44.76 -44.58 -22.15
N THR A 35 -45.88 -44.48 -21.42
CA THR A 35 -46.33 -43.23 -20.80
C THR A 35 -47.05 -43.55 -19.50
N TRP A 36 -46.31 -43.96 -18.46
CA TRP A 36 -46.75 -43.85 -17.06
C TRP A 36 -45.64 -44.00 -16.00
N ALA A 37 -44.37 -43.73 -16.32
CA ALA A 37 -43.29 -43.87 -15.33
C ALA A 37 -42.24 -42.75 -15.38
N VAL A 38 -42.64 -41.48 -15.50
CA VAL A 38 -41.67 -40.35 -15.45
C VAL A 38 -42.09 -39.22 -14.49
N ASP A 39 -43.29 -39.21 -13.92
CA ASP A 39 -43.79 -38.01 -13.20
C ASP A 39 -43.71 -38.06 -11.67
N ARG A 40 -42.95 -39.00 -11.07
CA ARG A 40 -42.83 -39.07 -9.60
C ARG A 40 -41.48 -39.51 -9.02
N LEU A 41 -40.44 -39.62 -9.85
CA LEU A 41 -39.07 -39.76 -9.36
C LEU A 41 -38.35 -38.41 -9.50
N ASP A 42 -37.53 -38.09 -8.50
CA ASP A 42 -36.45 -37.09 -8.54
C ASP A 42 -36.69 -35.62 -8.16
N VAL A 43 -37.77 -35.24 -7.45
CA VAL A 43 -37.70 -33.98 -6.66
C VAL A 43 -37.19 -34.26 -5.25
N GLN A 44 -37.72 -35.31 -4.61
CA GLN A 44 -37.30 -35.72 -3.27
C GLN A 44 -35.89 -36.30 -3.25
N ASP A 45 -35.55 -37.14 -4.21
CA ASP A 45 -34.21 -37.73 -4.33
C ASP A 45 -33.16 -36.69 -4.73
N PHE A 46 -33.51 -35.74 -5.60
CA PHE A 46 -32.66 -34.58 -5.93
C PHE A 46 -32.46 -33.64 -4.74
N MET A 47 -33.52 -33.32 -4.00
CA MET A 47 -33.44 -32.51 -2.78
C MET A 47 -32.62 -33.22 -1.69
N ALA A 48 -32.77 -34.53 -1.55
CA ALA A 48 -31.98 -35.35 -0.62
C ALA A 48 -30.50 -35.39 -1.02
N ALA A 49 -30.18 -35.58 -2.31
CA ALA A 49 -28.82 -35.55 -2.82
C ALA A 49 -28.16 -34.17 -2.66
N ASN A 50 -28.91 -33.08 -2.85
CA ASN A 50 -28.38 -31.73 -2.62
C ASN A 50 -28.18 -31.41 -1.13
N ASN A 51 -28.96 -32.02 -0.23
CA ASN A 51 -28.79 -31.84 1.21
C ASN A 51 -27.77 -32.82 1.85
N GLU A 52 -27.08 -33.62 1.02
CA GLU A 52 -26.01 -34.51 1.44
C GLU A 52 -24.87 -33.71 2.10
N LEU A 53 -24.47 -34.12 3.29
CA LEU A 53 -23.29 -33.60 3.98
C LEU A 53 -22.03 -34.13 3.29
N VAL A 54 -21.11 -33.22 2.98
CA VAL A 54 -19.84 -33.51 2.33
C VAL A 54 -18.72 -33.01 3.24
N THR A 55 -17.79 -33.91 3.54
CA THR A 55 -16.51 -33.58 4.19
C THR A 55 -15.44 -33.40 3.11
N LEU A 56 -14.75 -32.27 3.11
CA LEU A 56 -13.66 -31.94 2.19
C LEU A 56 -12.36 -31.81 2.95
N ASN A 57 -11.27 -32.33 2.40
CA ASN A 57 -9.93 -32.09 2.89
C ASN A 57 -9.25 -31.04 2.00
N VAL A 58 -8.97 -29.85 2.54
CA VAL A 58 -8.32 -28.77 1.81
C VAL A 58 -6.94 -28.55 2.42
N GLY A 59 -5.88 -28.92 1.70
CA GLY A 59 -4.49 -28.78 2.16
C GLY A 59 -4.20 -29.43 3.52
N GLY A 60 -4.93 -30.47 3.90
CA GLY A 60 -4.80 -31.15 5.19
C GLY A 60 -5.83 -30.72 6.25
N LYS A 61 -6.68 -29.73 5.98
CA LYS A 61 -7.73 -29.27 6.91
C LYS A 61 -9.11 -29.74 6.45
N LEU A 62 -9.87 -30.32 7.37
CA LEU A 62 -11.22 -30.81 7.09
C LEU A 62 -12.28 -29.70 7.19
N PHE A 63 -13.12 -29.62 6.16
CA PHE A 63 -14.27 -28.71 6.09
C PHE A 63 -15.54 -29.51 5.87
N HIS A 64 -16.63 -29.06 6.48
CA HIS A 64 -17.93 -29.72 6.42
C HIS A 64 -18.95 -28.76 5.80
N THR A 65 -19.66 -29.24 4.79
CA THR A 65 -20.66 -28.45 4.06
C THR A 65 -21.69 -29.37 3.40
N THR A 66 -22.60 -28.81 2.60
CA THR A 66 -23.57 -29.59 1.81
C THR A 66 -23.23 -29.55 0.32
N ARG A 67 -23.64 -30.59 -0.41
CA ARG A 67 -23.56 -30.62 -1.88
C ARG A 67 -24.26 -29.41 -2.52
N ALA A 68 -25.40 -28.99 -1.97
CA ALA A 68 -26.12 -27.79 -2.40
C ALA A 68 -25.25 -26.52 -2.34
N THR A 69 -24.43 -26.37 -1.30
CA THR A 69 -23.55 -25.22 -1.15
C THR A 69 -22.45 -25.22 -2.21
N LEU A 70 -21.77 -26.35 -2.39
CA LEU A 70 -20.67 -26.49 -3.36
C LEU A 70 -21.12 -26.36 -4.80
N THR A 71 -22.37 -26.74 -5.09
CA THR A 71 -22.95 -26.68 -6.41
C THR A 71 -23.76 -25.42 -6.65
N LYS A 72 -23.94 -24.51 -5.66
CA LYS A 72 -24.83 -23.35 -5.77
C LYS A 72 -24.53 -22.45 -6.98
N HIS A 73 -23.25 -22.22 -7.24
CA HIS A 73 -22.77 -21.43 -8.39
C HIS A 73 -22.30 -22.37 -9.51
N PRO A 74 -23.10 -22.59 -10.58
CA PRO A 74 -22.82 -23.60 -11.60
C PRO A 74 -21.48 -23.42 -12.32
N ASP A 75 -21.05 -22.17 -12.45
CA ASP A 75 -19.83 -21.80 -13.18
C ASP A 75 -18.56 -21.90 -12.30
N SER A 76 -18.72 -22.20 -11.01
CA SER A 76 -17.58 -22.40 -10.11
C SER A 76 -16.88 -23.74 -10.34
N MET A 77 -15.57 -23.78 -10.09
CA MET A 77 -14.79 -25.02 -10.17
C MET A 77 -15.39 -26.12 -9.27
N LEU A 78 -15.78 -25.74 -8.05
CA LEU A 78 -16.39 -26.65 -7.07
C LEU A 78 -17.71 -27.22 -7.58
N ALA A 79 -18.54 -26.44 -8.26
CA ALA A 79 -19.74 -26.99 -8.88
C ALA A 79 -19.41 -28.04 -9.94
N GLY A 80 -18.37 -27.84 -10.75
CA GLY A 80 -17.87 -28.86 -11.69
C GLY A 80 -17.47 -30.17 -11.00
N MET A 81 -16.77 -30.08 -9.86
CA MET A 81 -16.35 -31.25 -9.08
C MET A 81 -17.51 -32.03 -8.45
N PHE A 82 -18.61 -31.36 -8.11
CA PHE A 82 -19.74 -31.93 -7.35
C PHE A 82 -21.05 -32.08 -8.15
N ARG A 83 -21.13 -31.70 -9.44
CA ARG A 83 -22.36 -31.83 -10.27
C ARG A 83 -22.44 -33.12 -11.11
N GLY A 84 -21.39 -33.96 -11.20
CA GLY A 84 -21.42 -35.20 -12.02
C GLY A 84 -20.46 -36.30 -11.55
N ASP A 85 -20.15 -37.26 -12.44
CA ASP A 85 -19.25 -38.41 -12.19
C ASP A 85 -17.78 -38.03 -11.92
N MET A 86 -17.41 -36.74 -12.00
CA MET A 86 -16.06 -36.26 -11.60
C MET A 86 -15.75 -36.50 -10.12
N GLN A 87 -16.76 -36.81 -9.30
CA GLN A 87 -16.59 -37.29 -7.93
C GLN A 87 -15.80 -38.61 -7.85
N ALA A 88 -15.75 -39.37 -8.96
CA ALA A 88 -14.93 -40.58 -9.10
C ALA A 88 -13.46 -40.29 -9.47
N THR A 89 -13.16 -39.11 -10.02
CA THR A 89 -11.79 -38.70 -10.42
C THR A 89 -11.13 -37.74 -9.44
N ALA A 90 -11.86 -37.23 -8.45
CA ALA A 90 -11.30 -36.40 -7.40
C ALA A 90 -10.31 -37.20 -6.56
N LEU A 91 -9.14 -36.61 -6.30
CA LEU A 91 -8.19 -37.14 -5.33
C LEU A 91 -8.89 -37.28 -3.97
N ARG A 92 -8.56 -38.32 -3.22
CA ARG A 92 -9.11 -38.57 -1.89
C ARG A 92 -8.00 -38.75 -0.89
N ASP A 93 -8.24 -38.29 0.33
CA ASP A 93 -7.35 -38.55 1.45
C ASP A 93 -7.46 -40.01 1.93
N GLU A 94 -6.65 -40.38 2.93
CA GLU A 94 -6.63 -41.73 3.51
C GLU A 94 -7.99 -42.17 4.10
N ALA A 95 -8.83 -41.19 4.49
CA ALA A 95 -10.17 -41.42 5.01
C ALA A 95 -11.25 -41.44 3.92
N GLY A 96 -10.88 -41.22 2.65
CA GLY A 96 -11.78 -41.24 1.51
C GLY A 96 -12.50 -39.92 1.24
N HIS A 97 -12.14 -38.82 1.89
CA HIS A 97 -12.72 -37.50 1.62
C HIS A 97 -12.09 -36.87 0.37
N PRO A 98 -12.86 -36.16 -0.48
CA PRO A 98 -12.29 -35.37 -1.57
C PRO A 98 -11.20 -34.41 -1.08
N PHE A 99 -10.05 -34.47 -1.71
CA PHE A 99 -8.86 -33.68 -1.39
C PHE A 99 -8.66 -32.54 -2.40
N LEU A 100 -8.48 -31.32 -1.88
CA LEU A 100 -8.11 -30.12 -2.62
C LEU A 100 -6.68 -29.74 -2.21
N ASP A 101 -5.79 -29.69 -3.18
CA ASP A 101 -4.38 -29.31 -2.99
C ASP A 101 -4.23 -27.78 -2.99
N CYS A 102 -4.78 -27.13 -1.96
CA CYS A 102 -4.80 -25.67 -1.80
C CYS A 102 -4.57 -25.27 -0.35
N ASP A 103 -4.22 -24.00 -0.11
CA ASP A 103 -4.08 -23.45 1.23
C ASP A 103 -5.47 -23.29 1.89
N PRO A 104 -5.73 -23.93 3.05
CA PRO A 104 -7.03 -23.84 3.71
C PRO A 104 -7.32 -22.47 4.35
N THR A 105 -6.35 -21.55 4.42
CA THR A 105 -6.44 -20.29 5.17
C THR A 105 -7.68 -19.47 4.79
N HIS A 106 -7.94 -19.29 3.50
CA HIS A 106 -9.05 -18.46 2.99
C HIS A 106 -10.30 -19.26 2.60
N PHE A 107 -10.25 -20.59 2.70
CA PHE A 107 -11.34 -21.45 2.24
C PHE A 107 -12.67 -21.23 3.00
N LEU A 108 -12.62 -20.74 4.25
CA LEU A 108 -13.83 -20.34 4.99
C LEU A 108 -14.58 -19.20 4.30
N LEU A 109 -13.86 -18.24 3.70
CA LEU A 109 -14.47 -17.12 2.97
C LEU A 109 -15.09 -17.60 1.66
N ILE A 110 -14.43 -18.53 0.96
CA ILE A 110 -14.97 -19.22 -0.21
C ILE A 110 -16.30 -19.92 0.15
N LEU A 111 -16.33 -20.67 1.25
CA LEU A 111 -17.56 -21.33 1.72
C LEU A 111 -18.64 -20.34 2.15
N ALA A 112 -18.28 -19.25 2.83
CA ALA A 112 -19.23 -18.21 3.22
C ALA A 112 -19.88 -17.56 1.99
N TYR A 113 -19.07 -17.23 0.98
CA TYR A 113 -19.56 -16.73 -0.30
C TYR A 113 -20.53 -17.71 -0.97
N LEU A 114 -20.19 -19.01 -1.02
CA LEU A 114 -21.07 -20.04 -1.57
C LEU A 114 -22.38 -20.20 -0.78
N ARG A 115 -22.36 -20.02 0.54
CA ARG A 115 -23.57 -20.16 1.37
C ARG A 115 -24.54 -19.02 1.14
N ASP A 116 -24.05 -17.79 1.15
CA ASP A 116 -24.91 -16.60 1.14
C ASP A 116 -25.08 -15.99 -0.27
N SER A 117 -24.26 -16.40 -1.25
CA SER A 117 -24.14 -15.77 -2.57
C SER A 117 -23.93 -14.26 -2.49
N ARG A 118 -23.12 -13.85 -1.52
CA ARG A 118 -22.74 -12.46 -1.24
C ARG A 118 -21.28 -12.42 -0.82
N VAL A 119 -20.60 -11.34 -1.16
CA VAL A 119 -19.23 -11.09 -0.70
C VAL A 119 -19.21 -11.04 0.84
N PRO A 120 -18.46 -11.93 1.52
CA PRO A 120 -18.32 -11.91 2.97
C PRO A 120 -17.46 -10.73 3.42
N PRO A 121 -17.42 -10.41 4.73
CA PRO A 121 -16.48 -9.43 5.27
C PRO A 121 -15.05 -9.75 4.84
N LEU A 122 -14.42 -8.81 4.15
CA LEU A 122 -13.09 -9.00 3.57
C LEU A 122 -11.99 -8.77 4.62
N PRO A 123 -10.81 -9.43 4.46
CA PRO A 123 -9.63 -9.14 5.25
C PRO A 123 -9.20 -7.67 5.21
N GLN A 124 -8.46 -7.23 6.22
CA GLN A 124 -8.03 -5.83 6.36
C GLN A 124 -6.64 -5.55 5.80
N THR A 125 -5.87 -6.60 5.46
CA THR A 125 -4.51 -6.45 4.94
C THR A 125 -4.48 -6.65 3.44
N ALA A 126 -3.64 -5.88 2.74
CA ALA A 126 -3.44 -6.04 1.30
C ALA A 126 -2.98 -7.46 0.92
N LEU A 127 -2.14 -8.08 1.75
CA LEU A 127 -1.61 -9.42 1.51
C LEU A 127 -2.72 -10.47 1.53
N GLU A 128 -3.54 -10.50 2.58
CA GLU A 128 -4.65 -11.45 2.71
C GLU A 128 -5.69 -11.24 1.60
N LEU A 129 -5.92 -9.98 1.18
CA LEU A 129 -6.81 -9.68 0.06
C LEU A 129 -6.27 -10.24 -1.27
N ARG A 130 -4.96 -10.14 -1.54
CA ARG A 130 -4.34 -10.75 -2.73
C ARG A 130 -4.37 -12.28 -2.69
N GLN A 131 -4.19 -12.86 -1.50
CA GLN A 131 -4.32 -14.30 -1.31
C GLN A 131 -5.77 -14.75 -1.57
N LEU A 132 -6.75 -14.02 -1.04
CA LEU A 132 -8.17 -14.28 -1.30
C LEU A 132 -8.54 -14.10 -2.78
N GLU A 133 -8.03 -13.08 -3.45
CA GLU A 133 -8.21 -12.86 -4.89
C GLU A 133 -7.71 -14.06 -5.71
N ALA A 134 -6.51 -14.57 -5.39
CA ALA A 134 -5.93 -15.73 -6.05
C ALA A 134 -6.78 -17.00 -5.84
N GLU A 135 -7.22 -17.26 -4.60
CA GLU A 135 -8.09 -18.39 -4.27
C GLU A 135 -9.47 -18.26 -4.95
N ALA A 136 -10.10 -17.09 -4.88
CA ALA A 136 -11.38 -16.83 -5.53
C ALA A 136 -11.29 -17.01 -7.05
N SER A 137 -10.18 -16.59 -7.66
CA SER A 137 -9.89 -16.81 -9.08
C SER A 137 -9.72 -18.30 -9.39
N TYR A 138 -9.00 -19.04 -8.54
CA TYR A 138 -8.82 -20.49 -8.67
C TYR A 138 -10.16 -21.24 -8.66
N TYR A 139 -11.08 -20.87 -7.76
CA TYR A 139 -12.43 -21.46 -7.69
C TYR A 139 -13.44 -20.89 -8.72
N ALA A 140 -13.00 -20.01 -9.62
CA ALA A 140 -13.83 -19.34 -10.63
C ALA A 140 -14.97 -18.48 -10.03
N MET A 141 -14.65 -17.70 -8.99
CA MET A 141 -15.57 -16.79 -8.31
C MET A 141 -15.23 -15.33 -8.63
N ALA A 142 -15.57 -14.90 -9.84
CA ALA A 142 -15.22 -13.57 -10.36
C ALA A 142 -15.62 -12.42 -9.43
N GLU A 143 -16.86 -12.40 -8.93
CA GLU A 143 -17.35 -11.33 -8.05
C GLU A 143 -16.53 -11.20 -6.75
N LEU A 144 -16.13 -12.33 -6.16
CA LEU A 144 -15.32 -12.34 -4.95
C LEU A 144 -13.87 -11.92 -5.23
N ALA A 145 -13.31 -12.38 -6.36
CA ALA A 145 -11.98 -12.00 -6.79
C ALA A 145 -11.89 -10.49 -7.06
N ASP A 146 -12.85 -9.94 -7.80
CA ASP A 146 -12.94 -8.51 -8.11
C ASP A 146 -13.11 -7.67 -6.84
N ALA A 147 -13.94 -8.11 -5.89
CA ALA A 147 -14.11 -7.42 -4.62
C ALA A 147 -12.81 -7.41 -3.78
N ALA A 148 -12.10 -8.53 -3.73
CA ALA A 148 -10.81 -8.63 -3.02
C ALA A 148 -9.74 -7.74 -3.68
N ALA A 149 -9.63 -7.76 -5.01
CA ALA A 149 -8.71 -6.92 -5.77
C ALA A 149 -9.00 -5.42 -5.58
N SER A 150 -10.28 -5.03 -5.65
CA SER A 150 -10.71 -3.65 -5.44
C SER A 150 -10.43 -3.16 -4.03
N ALA A 151 -10.50 -4.03 -3.03
CA ALA A 151 -10.16 -3.71 -1.64
C ALA A 151 -8.64 -3.64 -1.41
N ALA A 152 -7.84 -4.44 -2.12
CA ALA A 152 -6.38 -4.47 -1.99
C ALA A 152 -5.73 -3.19 -2.55
N ALA A 153 -6.19 -2.72 -3.70
CA ALA A 153 -5.61 -1.58 -4.41
C ALA A 153 -5.37 -0.31 -3.56
N PRO A 154 -6.35 0.20 -2.78
CA PRO A 154 -6.12 1.40 -1.95
C PRO A 154 -5.11 1.15 -0.82
N LEU A 155 -5.07 -0.06 -0.24
CA LEU A 155 -4.13 -0.40 0.83
C LEU A 155 -2.69 -0.49 0.29
N GLU A 156 -2.50 -1.07 -0.89
CA GLU A 156 -1.21 -1.13 -1.57
C GLU A 156 -0.73 0.27 -1.98
N ALA A 157 -1.64 1.10 -2.51
CA ALA A 157 -1.34 2.48 -2.87
C ALA A 157 -0.94 3.30 -1.63
N ALA A 158 -1.64 3.15 -0.51
CA ALA A 158 -1.28 3.79 0.75
C ALA A 158 0.09 3.33 1.26
N ALA A 159 0.37 2.03 1.23
CA ALA A 159 1.67 1.48 1.62
C ALA A 159 2.81 1.93 0.69
N ALA A 160 2.56 2.06 -0.62
CA ALA A 160 3.51 2.62 -1.56
C ALA A 160 3.79 4.11 -1.29
N ALA A 161 2.74 4.90 -1.04
CA ALA A 161 2.86 6.32 -0.72
C ALA A 161 3.63 6.53 0.60
N ALA A 162 3.39 5.71 1.63
CA ALA A 162 4.12 5.75 2.88
C ALA A 162 5.63 5.49 2.67
N ARG A 163 5.98 4.42 1.93
CA ARG A 163 7.38 4.11 1.58
C ARG A 163 8.05 5.23 0.77
N GLN A 164 7.32 5.85 -0.14
CA GLN A 164 7.83 7.01 -0.89
C GLN A 164 8.08 8.21 0.02
N LEU A 165 7.16 8.49 0.96
CA LEU A 165 7.35 9.57 1.92
C LEU A 165 8.55 9.33 2.83
N GLU A 166 8.71 8.11 3.34
CA GLU A 166 9.88 7.72 4.14
C GLU A 166 11.18 7.88 3.38
N ARG A 167 11.22 7.41 2.12
CA ARG A 167 12.37 7.60 1.24
C ARG A 167 12.67 9.08 1.01
N ARG A 168 11.67 9.90 0.70
CA ARG A 168 11.83 11.35 0.52
C ARG A 168 12.32 12.04 1.80
N ARG A 169 11.84 11.61 2.98
CA ARG A 169 12.33 12.10 4.27
C ARG A 169 13.78 11.71 4.50
N ALA A 170 14.17 10.46 4.22
CA ALA A 170 15.55 10.00 4.33
C ALA A 170 16.48 10.77 3.38
N GLU A 171 16.07 10.98 2.13
CA GLU A 171 16.80 11.79 1.15
C GLU A 171 16.92 13.26 1.60
N ALA A 172 15.87 13.83 2.21
CA ALA A 172 15.91 15.18 2.77
C ALA A 172 16.86 15.29 3.97
N VAL A 173 16.87 14.29 4.87
CA VAL A 173 17.82 14.24 5.99
C VAL A 173 19.25 14.15 5.48
N GLN A 174 19.53 13.25 4.53
CA GLN A 174 20.86 13.13 3.93
C GLN A 174 21.31 14.43 3.25
N ALA A 175 20.43 15.10 2.53
CA ALA A 175 20.73 16.39 1.90
C ALA A 175 21.01 17.49 2.94
N ALA A 176 20.26 17.51 4.03
CA ALA A 176 20.47 18.46 5.11
C ALA A 176 21.75 18.19 5.91
N ASP A 177 22.08 16.92 6.16
CA ASP A 177 23.36 16.52 6.75
C ASP A 177 24.54 16.97 5.86
N ALA A 178 24.45 16.75 4.55
CA ALA A 178 25.49 17.19 3.62
C ALA A 178 25.62 18.73 3.56
N ALA A 179 24.51 19.46 3.67
CA ALA A 179 24.54 20.93 3.76
C ALA A 179 25.17 21.41 5.07
N LEU A 180 24.87 20.74 6.19
CA LEU A 180 25.45 21.05 7.49
C LEU A 180 26.96 20.86 7.48
N GLU A 181 27.45 19.74 6.96
CA GLU A 181 28.89 19.47 6.82
C GLU A 181 29.60 20.53 5.97
N ARG A 182 28.98 20.96 4.86
CA ARG A 182 29.53 22.06 4.03
C ARG A 182 29.59 23.37 4.78
N ALA A 183 28.53 23.74 5.49
CA ALA A 183 28.48 24.97 6.25
C ALA A 183 29.48 24.97 7.43
N GLN A 184 29.63 23.82 8.10
CA GLN A 184 30.65 23.64 9.13
C GLN A 184 32.07 23.77 8.57
N ALA A 185 32.33 23.19 7.39
CA ALA A 185 33.61 23.34 6.71
C ALA A 185 33.90 24.79 6.30
N GLU A 186 32.88 25.54 5.87
CA GLU A 186 33.01 26.96 5.53
C GLU A 186 33.30 27.81 6.77
N VAL A 187 32.57 27.58 7.88
CA VAL A 187 32.89 28.21 9.17
C VAL A 187 34.34 27.90 9.54
N ALA A 188 34.74 26.63 9.57
CA ALA A 188 36.11 26.25 9.90
C ALA A 188 37.16 26.90 8.97
N ALA A 189 36.86 27.06 7.68
CA ALA A 189 37.74 27.73 6.73
C ALA A 189 37.87 29.24 7.03
N VAL A 190 36.78 29.91 7.40
CA VAL A 190 36.80 31.32 7.83
C VAL A 190 37.57 31.47 9.14
N GLU A 191 37.36 30.57 10.11
CA GLU A 191 38.09 30.56 11.38
C GLU A 191 39.60 30.33 11.21
N ALA A 192 39.99 29.62 10.15
CA ALA A 192 41.38 29.35 9.81
C ALA A 192 42.08 30.51 9.07
N LEU A 193 41.34 31.57 8.66
CA LEU A 193 41.96 32.75 8.05
C LEU A 193 42.94 33.39 9.04
N PRO A 194 44.18 33.74 8.64
CA PRO A 194 45.16 34.35 9.53
C PRO A 194 44.64 35.62 10.22
N GLU A 195 43.92 36.45 9.45
CA GLU A 195 43.28 37.69 9.93
C GLU A 195 42.26 37.41 11.04
N MET A 196 41.48 36.33 10.92
CA MET A 196 40.52 35.91 11.94
C MET A 196 41.18 35.31 13.18
N GLN A 197 42.29 34.58 13.02
CA GLN A 197 43.06 34.05 14.13
C GLN A 197 43.70 35.17 14.96
N GLN A 198 44.31 36.14 14.29
CA GLN A 198 44.89 37.33 14.92
C GLN A 198 43.84 38.14 15.69
N LEU A 199 42.66 38.35 15.10
CA LEU A 199 41.54 39.03 15.76
C LEU A 199 41.12 38.30 17.05
N ARG A 200 40.99 36.97 17.00
CA ARG A 200 40.61 36.15 18.18
C ARG A 200 41.66 36.18 19.28
N GLU A 201 42.94 36.16 18.93
CA GLU A 201 44.04 36.30 19.88
C GLU A 201 44.03 37.67 20.56
N ALA A 202 43.81 38.74 19.78
CA ALA A 202 43.68 40.09 20.31
C ALA A 202 42.49 40.22 21.27
N GLN A 203 41.32 39.67 20.91
CA GLN A 203 40.13 39.65 21.76
C GLN A 203 40.37 38.89 23.06
N ARG A 204 40.96 37.69 23.02
CA ARG A 204 41.30 36.91 24.22
C ARG A 204 42.25 37.67 25.14
N LYS A 205 43.24 38.34 24.56
CA LYS A 205 44.20 39.15 25.33
C LYS A 205 43.47 40.30 26.02
N ARG A 206 42.59 41.02 25.32
CA ARG A 206 41.73 42.06 25.91
C ARG A 206 40.89 41.52 27.06
N ASP A 207 40.18 40.41 26.85
CA ASP A 207 39.27 39.85 27.85
C ASP A 207 40.06 39.35 29.09
N SER A 208 41.25 38.76 28.89
CA SER A 208 42.14 38.35 30.00
C SER A 208 42.69 39.53 30.82
N LEU A 209 42.79 40.70 30.20
CA LEU A 209 43.18 41.95 30.88
C LEU A 209 41.99 42.51 31.65
N ARG A 210 40.77 42.48 31.08
CA ARG A 210 39.54 42.90 31.77
C ARG A 210 39.26 42.08 33.04
N GLU A 211 39.53 40.78 33.03
CA GLU A 211 39.36 39.93 34.22
C GLU A 211 40.38 40.21 35.35
N ARG A 212 41.45 40.96 35.09
CA ARG A 212 42.56 41.17 36.04
C ARG A 212 42.40 42.36 37.00
N SER A 213 41.42 43.25 36.82
CA SER A 213 40.98 44.27 37.78
C SER A 213 39.82 45.08 37.19
N ASP A 214 38.73 45.29 37.95
CA ASP A 214 37.61 46.16 37.53
C ASP A 214 38.03 47.64 37.40
N GLU A 215 39.08 48.08 38.11
CA GLU A 215 39.62 49.45 38.03
C GLU A 215 40.50 49.66 36.78
N ASP A 216 41.08 48.59 36.22
CA ASP A 216 41.92 48.66 35.02
C ASP A 216 41.08 48.50 33.73
N ALA A 217 39.84 48.01 33.81
CA ALA A 217 39.01 47.75 32.62
C ALA A 217 38.69 49.02 31.81
N GLU A 218 38.42 50.16 32.46
CA GLU A 218 38.22 51.45 31.79
C GLU A 218 39.54 51.97 31.17
N LEU A 219 40.66 51.81 31.86
CA LEU A 219 42.00 52.16 31.37
C LEU A 219 42.47 51.26 30.23
N ILE A 220 42.05 50.00 30.21
CA ILE A 220 42.32 49.04 29.13
C ILE A 220 41.50 49.38 27.91
N ASP A 221 40.21 49.72 28.05
CA ASP A 221 39.40 50.16 26.92
C ASP A 221 39.97 51.46 26.31
N GLU A 222 40.43 52.42 27.13
CA GLU A 222 41.12 53.62 26.66
C GLU A 222 42.50 53.34 26.03
N TRP A 223 43.34 52.51 26.65
CA TRP A 223 44.69 52.18 26.16
C TRP A 223 44.62 51.37 24.88
N PHE A 224 43.66 50.44 24.80
CA PHE A 224 43.41 49.64 23.61
C PHE A 224 42.75 50.49 22.53
N GLU A 225 41.75 51.34 22.80
CA GLU A 225 41.24 52.29 21.80
C GLU A 225 42.33 53.24 21.28
N ALA A 226 43.27 53.68 22.14
CA ALA A 226 44.39 54.52 21.75
C ALA A 226 45.46 53.77 20.91
N HIS A 227 45.75 52.49 21.20
CA HIS A 227 46.67 51.68 20.39
C HIS A 227 46.02 51.17 19.11
N GLN A 228 44.75 50.80 19.20
CA GLN A 228 43.91 50.50 18.07
C GLN A 228 43.77 51.76 17.22
N ALA A 229 43.74 52.99 17.74
CA ALA A 229 43.75 54.23 16.92
C ALA A 229 45.03 54.42 16.09
N VAL A 230 46.15 53.84 16.53
CA VAL A 230 47.43 53.83 15.79
C VAL A 230 47.48 52.68 14.75
N GLU A 231 46.67 51.63 14.95
CA GLU A 231 46.49 50.48 14.03
C GLU A 231 45.19 50.60 13.17
N TYR A 232 44.29 51.53 13.50
CA TYR A 232 42.96 51.78 12.91
C TYR A 232 43.02 52.62 11.65
N LEU A 233 44.14 53.30 11.39
CA LEU A 233 44.41 53.84 10.06
C LEU A 233 44.63 52.69 9.03
N GLU A 234 44.86 51.45 9.49
CA GLU A 234 44.98 50.23 8.69
C GLU A 234 44.01 49.10 9.14
N VAL A 235 42.90 49.40 9.84
CA VAL A 235 41.68 48.57 9.73
C VAL A 235 41.03 48.93 8.38
N ASP A 236 41.85 48.74 7.34
CA ASP A 236 41.58 49.00 5.95
C ASP A 236 40.45 48.08 5.49
N HIS A 237 39.98 48.30 4.27
CA HIS A 237 39.14 47.37 3.50
C HIS A 237 39.42 45.85 3.73
N ASN A 238 40.61 45.47 4.19
CA ASN A 238 41.06 44.11 4.44
C ASN A 238 40.30 43.35 5.56
N MET A 239 39.78 44.01 6.61
CA MET A 239 39.02 43.31 7.69
C MET A 239 37.50 43.24 7.47
N GLN A 240 36.95 44.07 6.56
CA GLN A 240 35.52 44.06 6.25
C GLN A 240 35.09 42.74 5.60
N LEU A 241 35.91 42.22 4.68
CA LEU A 241 35.61 41.01 3.92
C LEU A 241 35.65 39.73 4.79
N PRO A 242 36.65 39.50 5.68
CA PRO A 242 36.64 38.38 6.64
C PRO A 242 35.44 38.38 7.58
N LEU A 243 35.04 39.55 8.12
CA LEU A 243 33.89 39.68 9.01
C LEU A 243 32.56 39.44 8.27
N LEU A 244 32.46 39.86 7.00
CA LEU A 244 31.33 39.52 6.13
C LEU A 244 31.26 38.01 5.88
N LYS A 245 32.39 37.37 5.53
CA LYS A 245 32.48 35.91 5.35
C LYS A 245 32.10 35.15 6.62
N GLU A 246 32.50 35.63 7.80
CA GLU A 246 32.10 35.03 9.08
C GLU A 246 30.59 35.14 9.32
N LYS A 247 29.98 36.29 9.01
CA LYS A 247 28.52 36.46 9.09
C LYS A 247 27.78 35.56 8.10
N ASP A 248 28.27 35.45 6.87
CA ASP A 248 27.65 34.61 5.84
C ASP A 248 27.78 33.11 6.19
N ALA A 249 28.96 32.67 6.63
CA ALA A 249 29.16 31.29 7.09
C ALA A 249 28.27 30.95 8.30
N ALA A 250 28.11 31.90 9.23
CA ALA A 250 27.18 31.77 10.36
C ALA A 250 25.71 31.66 9.91
N ARG A 251 25.27 32.46 8.92
CA ARG A 251 23.92 32.36 8.31
C ARG A 251 23.71 30.98 7.70
N GLN A 252 24.66 30.53 6.88
CA GLN A 252 24.59 29.23 6.22
C GLN A 252 24.55 28.06 7.22
N LEU A 253 25.38 28.11 8.27
CA LEU A 253 25.38 27.08 9.33
C LEU A 253 24.03 27.02 10.05
N ARG A 254 23.48 28.18 10.41
CA ARG A 254 22.16 28.29 11.03
C ARG A 254 21.09 27.68 10.12
N ASP A 255 21.06 28.08 8.86
CA ASP A 255 20.03 27.64 7.91
C ASP A 255 20.13 26.13 7.63
N ALA A 256 21.35 25.58 7.57
CA ALA A 256 21.58 24.14 7.45
C ALA A 256 21.13 23.35 8.69
N LEU A 257 21.39 23.86 9.90
CA LEU A 257 20.89 23.27 11.15
C LEU A 257 19.36 23.27 11.19
N LEU A 258 18.72 24.37 10.80
CA LEU A 258 17.26 24.46 10.72
C LEU A 258 16.69 23.45 9.70
N ALA A 259 17.29 23.36 8.51
CA ALA A 259 16.87 22.41 7.48
C ALA A 259 16.98 20.96 7.96
N ARG A 260 18.07 20.61 8.66
CA ARG A 260 18.29 19.28 9.23
C ARG A 260 17.24 18.93 10.28
N LEU A 261 16.97 19.85 11.20
CA LEU A 261 15.97 19.64 12.25
C LEU A 261 14.55 19.51 11.67
N CYS A 262 14.21 20.30 10.65
CA CYS A 262 12.95 20.14 9.91
C CYS A 262 12.85 18.76 9.23
N ALA A 263 13.93 18.30 8.60
CA ALA A 263 13.97 17.00 7.93
C ALA A 263 13.82 15.81 8.90
N LEU A 264 14.34 15.96 10.13
CA LEU A 264 14.16 15.00 11.22
C LEU A 264 12.75 15.04 11.85
N GLY A 265 11.88 15.94 11.41
CA GLY A 265 10.51 16.07 11.89
C GLY A 265 10.38 16.82 13.22
N ALA A 266 11.37 17.62 13.60
CA ALA A 266 11.28 18.47 14.77
C ALA A 266 10.35 19.67 14.50
N ASP A 267 9.55 20.03 15.50
CA ASP A 267 8.62 21.15 15.44
C ASP A 267 9.39 22.49 15.48
N MET A 268 9.04 23.45 14.61
CA MET A 268 9.78 24.70 14.41
C MET A 268 10.03 25.51 15.71
N PRO A 269 9.09 25.61 16.66
CA PRO A 269 9.34 26.24 17.95
C PRO A 269 10.39 25.50 18.78
N ALA A 270 10.38 24.16 18.78
CA ALA A 270 11.38 23.35 19.47
C ALA A 270 12.76 23.46 18.81
N VAL A 271 12.79 23.51 17.47
CA VAL A 271 13.98 23.75 16.65
C VAL A 271 14.63 25.09 16.97
N GLN A 272 13.84 26.17 17.02
CA GLN A 272 14.34 27.51 17.36
C GLN A 272 14.84 27.58 18.82
N ALA A 273 14.17 26.90 19.75
CA ALA A 273 14.62 26.82 21.14
C ALA A 273 15.96 26.09 21.28
N GLN A 274 16.14 24.98 20.57
CA GLN A 274 17.39 24.21 20.59
C GLN A 274 18.54 24.97 19.93
N LEU A 275 18.29 25.66 18.82
CA LEU A 275 19.28 26.53 18.18
C LEU A 275 19.74 27.67 19.11
N ARG A 276 18.81 28.32 19.84
CA ARG A 276 19.13 29.33 20.85
C ARG A 276 19.99 28.78 21.99
N ALA A 277 19.74 27.53 22.40
CA ALA A 277 20.47 26.89 23.48
C ALA A 277 21.89 26.46 23.10
N THR A 278 22.09 25.91 21.88
CA THR A 278 23.40 25.39 21.45
C THR A 278 24.24 26.41 20.69
N HIS A 279 23.63 27.39 20.05
CA HIS A 279 24.30 28.44 19.28
C HIS A 279 23.66 29.82 19.53
N PRO A 280 23.78 30.37 20.76
CA PRO A 280 23.16 31.65 21.12
C PRO A 280 23.57 32.81 20.22
N ASP A 281 24.81 32.80 19.72
CA ASP A 281 25.34 33.82 18.79
C ASP A 281 24.68 33.78 17.40
N LEU A 282 24.22 32.60 16.95
CA LEU A 282 23.48 32.45 15.70
C LEU A 282 22.01 32.85 15.84
N ALA A 283 21.49 32.85 17.06
CA ALA A 283 20.09 33.15 17.34
C ALA A 283 19.81 34.63 17.67
N ASN A 284 20.81 35.37 18.15
CA ASN A 284 20.69 36.79 18.53
C ASN A 284 21.22 37.77 17.48
N ARG A 285 21.94 37.31 16.45
CA ARG A 285 22.28 38.18 15.32
C ARG A 285 21.00 38.41 14.51
N ASN A 286 20.50 39.65 14.48
CA ASN A 286 19.62 40.10 13.39
C ASN A 286 20.42 39.94 12.10
N LEU A 287 20.22 38.80 11.45
CA LEU A 287 20.89 38.41 10.20
C LEU A 287 20.04 38.80 8.98
N ASP A 288 19.21 39.83 9.15
CA ASP A 288 18.54 40.52 8.05
C ASP A 288 19.57 41.26 7.17
#